data_AF-A0A0M3DBR1-F1
#
_entry.id   AF-A0A0M3DBR1-F1
#
_cell.length_a   1.000
_cell.length_b   1.000
_cell.length_c   1.000
_cell.angle_alpha   90.00
_cell.angle_beta   90.00
_cell.angle_gamma   90.00
#
_symmetry.space_group_name_H-M   'P 1'
#
loop_
_entity.id
_entity.type
_entity.pdbx_description
1 polymer ?
#
loop_
_entity_poly.entity_id
_entity_poly.type
_entity_poly.pdbx_seq_one_letter_code
_entity_poly.pdbx_strand_id
1 'polypeptide(L)'
;MNTAGRLGLYGAGLVMVFGIAFAAAGAIVPDSAVASWMGRAGAGHDGPSPQGAEQNTQNGMDEEIDVSGVTIAASGYAMGVVEAPDESGVAGELSFVIRDAAGTPVTSYENAHGKQLHLIVVRSDGSGYRHVHPERDEHTGTWSLPWTWDAAGTYRVYADFTATGGTPVTLSRTVGVAGVFQPRPPTGTESRVAVDGFDVSITGALVAGAASELTVEVSRDGVPVTTLEPYLGAFGHLVALREGDLAYLHVHAHGDEPAPGDVAGPEVVFTAQTPTAGRYLLYLDFQVEGTVHTAAFVLDAEAPADGSSTGTGEDEHDEH
;
A
#
# COMPACT_ATOMS: atom_id res chain seq x y z
N MET A 1 -48.24 -5.03 27.73
CA MET A 1 -47.99 -4.09 26.62
C MET A 1 -47.76 -4.86 25.35
N ASN A 2 -48.46 -4.53 24.26
CA ASN A 2 -48.24 -5.13 22.95
C ASN A 2 -46.97 -4.55 22.29
N THR A 3 -46.47 -5.23 21.27
CA THR A 3 -45.25 -4.86 20.54
C THR A 3 -45.30 -3.42 20.00
N ALA A 4 -46.46 -2.98 19.51
CA ALA A 4 -46.67 -1.60 19.06
C ALA A 4 -46.45 -0.55 20.17
N GLY A 5 -46.91 -0.83 21.40
CA GLY A 5 -46.68 0.06 22.53
C GLY A 5 -45.21 0.14 22.97
N ARG A 6 -44.44 -0.94 22.79
CA ARG A 6 -42.99 -0.95 23.08
C ARG A 6 -42.20 -0.16 22.04
N LEU A 7 -42.52 -0.30 20.75
CA LEU A 7 -41.90 0.50 19.68
C LEU A 7 -42.24 1.99 19.82
N GLY A 8 -43.47 2.32 20.17
CA GLY A 8 -43.87 3.72 20.40
C GLY A 8 -43.07 4.38 21.54
N LEU A 9 -42.88 3.64 22.65
CA LEU A 9 -42.10 4.15 23.79
C LEU A 9 -40.61 4.29 23.44
N TYR A 10 -40.06 3.35 22.67
CA TYR A 10 -38.68 3.38 22.22
C TYR A 10 -38.42 4.55 21.26
N GLY A 11 -39.32 4.77 20.30
CA GLY A 11 -39.24 5.91 19.39
C GLY A 11 -39.32 7.25 20.11
N ALA A 12 -40.22 7.39 21.09
CA ALA A 12 -40.32 8.59 21.91
C ALA A 12 -39.04 8.82 22.75
N GLY A 13 -38.45 7.75 23.28
CA GLY A 13 -37.17 7.80 24.00
C GLY A 13 -36.03 8.28 23.11
N LEU A 14 -35.93 7.78 21.88
CA LEU A 14 -34.91 8.22 20.91
C LEU A 14 -35.06 9.70 20.57
N VAL A 15 -36.27 10.18 20.27
CA VAL A 15 -36.51 11.60 19.98
C VAL A 15 -36.09 12.48 21.14
N MET A 16 -36.37 12.05 22.38
CA MET A 16 -35.97 12.79 23.58
C MET A 16 -34.44 12.84 23.74
N VAL A 17 -33.75 11.71 23.58
CA VAL A 17 -32.29 11.65 23.69
C VAL A 17 -31.61 12.50 22.62
N PHE A 18 -32.04 12.38 21.35
CA PHE A 18 -31.48 13.18 20.26
C PHE A 18 -31.80 14.67 20.41
N GLY A 19 -33.00 15.04 20.88
CA GLY A 19 -33.37 16.43 21.14
C GLY A 19 -32.54 17.07 22.26
N ILE A 20 -32.29 16.34 23.35
CA ILE A 20 -31.44 16.81 24.44
C ILE A 20 -29.99 16.95 23.97
N ALA A 21 -29.46 15.98 23.23
CA ALA A 21 -28.11 16.03 22.68
C ALA A 21 -27.93 17.22 21.72
N PHE A 22 -28.91 17.47 20.84
CA PHE A 22 -28.89 18.60 19.91
C PHE A 22 -28.90 19.95 20.64
N ALA A 23 -29.76 20.10 21.66
CA ALA A 23 -29.81 21.33 22.45
C ALA A 23 -28.54 21.56 23.27
N ALA A 24 -27.95 20.51 23.84
CA ALA A 24 -26.68 20.59 24.57
C ALA A 24 -25.51 20.94 23.64
N ALA A 25 -25.48 20.37 22.43
CA ALA A 25 -24.46 20.69 21.44
C ALA A 25 -24.49 22.19 21.06
N GLY A 26 -25.69 22.78 20.86
CA GLY A 26 -25.83 24.21 20.58
C GLY A 26 -25.39 25.14 21.71
N ALA A 27 -25.28 24.64 22.95
CA ALA A 27 -24.82 25.43 24.10
C ALA A 27 -23.33 25.24 24.42
N ILE A 28 -22.74 24.12 23.99
CA ILE A 28 -21.36 23.72 24.33
C ILE A 28 -20.41 23.97 23.15
N VAL A 29 -20.88 23.83 21.91
CA VAL A 29 -20.05 24.01 20.72
C VAL A 29 -19.99 25.49 20.34
N PRO A 30 -18.80 26.12 20.37
CA PRO A 30 -18.66 27.51 19.96
C PRO A 30 -18.95 27.67 18.46
N ASP A 31 -19.56 28.80 18.07
CA ASP A 31 -19.84 29.12 16.66
C ASP A 31 -18.58 29.09 15.78
N SER A 32 -17.40 29.34 16.36
CA SER A 32 -16.11 29.22 15.67
C SER A 32 -15.75 27.79 15.29
N ALA A 33 -16.12 26.79 16.09
CA ALA A 33 -15.92 25.39 15.75
C ALA A 33 -16.84 24.97 14.59
N VAL A 34 -18.09 25.45 14.57
CA VAL A 34 -19.04 25.22 13.47
C VAL A 34 -18.56 25.90 12.17
N ALA A 35 -18.09 27.16 12.27
CA ALA A 35 -17.53 27.89 11.14
C ALA A 35 -16.27 27.22 10.57
N SER A 36 -15.39 26.67 11.43
CA SER A 36 -14.20 25.94 10.99
C SER A 36 -14.54 24.62 10.28
N TRP A 37 -15.60 23.95 10.72
CA TRP A 37 -16.09 22.71 10.11
C TRP A 37 -16.78 22.96 8.77
N MET A 38 -17.60 24.02 8.68
CA MET A 38 -18.20 24.47 7.42
C MET A 38 -17.16 25.03 6.43
N GLY A 39 -16.10 25.68 6.93
CA GLY A 39 -14.97 26.13 6.11
C GLY A 39 -14.17 24.98 5.50
N ARG A 40 -14.01 23.86 6.22
CA ARG A 40 -13.43 22.63 5.68
C ARG A 40 -14.32 21.92 4.67
N ALA A 41 -15.64 21.99 4.84
CA ALA A 41 -16.60 21.37 3.90
C ALA A 41 -16.85 22.22 2.65
N GLY A 42 -16.68 23.55 2.72
CA GLY A 42 -16.90 24.49 1.61
C GLY A 42 -15.67 24.83 0.76
N ALA A 43 -14.48 24.31 1.10
CA ALA A 43 -13.23 24.58 0.37
C ALA A 43 -12.92 23.54 -0.73
N GLY A 44 -13.91 22.75 -1.17
CA GLY A 44 -13.81 21.88 -2.34
C GLY A 44 -14.83 22.31 -3.39
N HIS A 45 -14.35 22.74 -4.56
CA HIS A 45 -15.08 23.32 -5.69
C HIS A 45 -15.44 24.80 -5.60
N ASP A 46 -14.50 25.67 -5.96
CA ASP A 46 -14.74 26.80 -6.85
C ASP A 46 -13.40 27.36 -7.36
N GLY A 47 -12.97 26.88 -8.52
CA GLY A 47 -11.80 27.44 -9.22
C GLY A 47 -12.24 28.53 -10.20
N PRO A 48 -11.67 29.74 -10.17
CA PRO A 48 -11.82 30.69 -11.26
C PRO A 48 -10.86 30.33 -12.41
N SER A 49 -11.35 30.41 -13.66
CA SER A 49 -10.57 30.19 -14.89
C SER A 49 -9.40 31.19 -15.01
N PRO A 50 -8.27 30.82 -15.66
CA PRO A 50 -7.05 31.59 -15.61
C PRO A 50 -6.98 32.66 -16.70
N GLN A 51 -6.59 33.87 -16.31
CA GLN A 51 -5.89 34.82 -17.17
C GLN A 51 -4.61 35.28 -16.46
N GLY A 52 -3.47 34.83 -16.99
CA GLY A 52 -2.22 35.58 -17.04
C GLY A 52 -1.39 35.77 -15.76
N ALA A 53 -0.10 35.52 -15.95
CA ALA A 53 1.06 36.04 -15.23
C ALA A 53 1.72 35.11 -14.20
N GLU A 54 3.00 34.87 -14.50
CA GLU A 54 4.02 34.15 -13.78
C GLU A 54 4.25 34.73 -12.38
N GLN A 55 4.31 33.87 -11.36
CA GLN A 55 5.19 34.08 -10.23
C GLN A 55 5.46 32.76 -9.48
N ASN A 56 6.74 32.41 -9.49
CA ASN A 56 7.38 31.33 -8.78
C ASN A 56 7.17 31.48 -7.26
N THR A 57 6.39 30.59 -6.65
CA THR A 57 6.41 30.34 -5.21
C THR A 57 6.24 28.84 -4.96
N GLN A 58 7.38 28.18 -4.68
CA GLN A 58 7.42 26.89 -4.00
C GLN A 58 6.74 27.05 -2.64
N ASN A 59 5.50 26.60 -2.53
CA ASN A 59 4.88 26.28 -1.26
C ASN A 59 4.88 24.76 -1.14
N GLY A 60 5.71 24.25 -0.23
CA GLY A 60 5.60 22.88 0.28
C GLY A 60 4.23 22.72 0.90
N MET A 61 3.33 22.11 0.15
CA MET A 61 2.17 21.43 0.72
C MET A 61 2.69 20.09 1.17
N ASP A 62 2.51 19.76 2.44
CA ASP A 62 2.63 18.40 2.94
C ASP A 62 1.80 17.49 2.01
N GLU A 63 2.46 16.80 1.08
CA GLU A 63 1.82 15.72 0.35
C GLU A 63 1.49 14.65 1.39
N GLU A 64 0.21 14.55 1.71
CA GLU A 64 -0.31 13.47 2.54
C GLU A 64 0.10 12.16 1.87
N ILE A 65 1.02 11.41 2.52
CA ILE A 65 1.47 10.11 2.00
C ILE A 65 0.24 9.20 2.00
N ASP A 66 -0.35 8.99 0.82
CA ASP A 66 -1.57 8.21 0.68
C ASP A 66 -1.31 6.75 1.07
N VAL A 67 -2.16 6.24 1.97
CA VAL A 67 -2.08 4.85 2.44
C VAL A 67 -2.90 4.00 1.48
N SER A 68 -2.24 3.38 0.51
CA SER A 68 -2.91 2.58 -0.53
C SER A 68 -3.07 1.11 -0.15
N GLY A 69 -3.83 0.36 -0.96
CA GLY A 69 -3.91 -1.09 -0.87
C GLY A 69 -4.65 -1.65 0.35
N VAL A 70 -5.33 -0.83 1.15
CA VAL A 70 -6.18 -1.30 2.27
C VAL A 70 -7.68 -1.27 1.97
N THR A 71 -8.08 -0.72 0.82
CA THR A 71 -9.48 -0.52 0.44
C THR A 71 -9.90 -1.38 -0.75
N ILE A 72 -11.18 -1.74 -0.80
CA ILE A 72 -11.76 -2.45 -1.95
C ILE A 72 -12.04 -1.54 -3.15
N ALA A 73 -12.03 -0.23 -2.94
CA ALA A 73 -12.37 0.78 -3.93
C ALA A 73 -11.58 2.07 -3.69
N ALA A 74 -11.07 2.65 -4.77
CA ALA A 74 -10.30 3.89 -4.81
C ALA A 74 -10.34 4.44 -6.24
N SER A 75 -10.19 5.75 -6.40
CA SER A 75 -10.08 6.43 -7.70
C SER A 75 -11.19 6.08 -8.70
N GLY A 76 -12.41 5.83 -8.21
CA GLY A 76 -13.56 5.46 -9.06
C GLY A 76 -13.58 4.00 -9.53
N TYR A 77 -12.69 3.16 -9.01
CA TYR A 77 -12.65 1.72 -9.30
C TYR A 77 -12.96 0.91 -8.05
N ALA A 78 -13.44 -0.32 -8.24
CA ALA A 78 -13.69 -1.29 -7.18
C ALA A 78 -13.25 -2.70 -7.59
N MET A 79 -12.61 -3.41 -6.67
CA MET A 79 -12.27 -4.82 -6.84
C MET A 79 -13.50 -5.68 -6.52
N GLY A 80 -13.91 -6.49 -7.50
CA GLY A 80 -14.94 -7.51 -7.34
C GLY A 80 -14.53 -8.62 -6.38
N VAL A 81 -15.45 -9.54 -6.08
CA VAL A 81 -15.14 -10.71 -5.24
C VAL A 81 -13.98 -11.49 -5.87
N VAL A 82 -13.04 -11.92 -5.03
CA VAL A 82 -11.99 -12.87 -5.42
C VAL A 82 -12.57 -14.26 -5.24
N GLU A 83 -12.80 -14.95 -6.35
CA GLU A 83 -13.15 -16.36 -6.36
C GLU A 83 -11.86 -17.17 -6.41
N ALA A 84 -11.71 -18.15 -5.52
CA ALA A 84 -10.54 -19.03 -5.43
C ALA A 84 -10.93 -20.31 -4.67
N PRO A 85 -10.12 -21.39 -4.72
CA PRO A 85 -10.28 -22.51 -3.80
C PRO A 85 -10.35 -22.02 -2.35
N ASP A 86 -11.23 -22.61 -1.54
CA ASP A 86 -11.46 -22.19 -0.15
C ASP A 86 -10.67 -23.02 0.87
N GLU A 87 -9.88 -23.99 0.43
CA GLU A 87 -9.04 -24.86 1.27
C GLU A 87 -7.59 -24.92 0.76
N SER A 88 -6.64 -25.03 1.69
CA SER A 88 -5.22 -25.21 1.36
C SER A 88 -4.95 -26.55 0.67
N GLY A 89 -4.07 -26.56 -0.33
CA GLY A 89 -3.67 -27.75 -1.08
C GLY A 89 -4.63 -28.17 -2.20
N VAL A 90 -5.76 -27.47 -2.36
CA VAL A 90 -6.71 -27.71 -3.46
C VAL A 90 -6.34 -26.84 -4.66
N ALA A 91 -6.10 -27.49 -5.79
CA ALA A 91 -5.88 -26.80 -7.06
C ALA A 91 -7.20 -26.29 -7.65
N GLY A 92 -7.16 -25.09 -8.22
CA GLY A 92 -8.27 -24.49 -8.94
C GLY A 92 -7.83 -23.24 -9.69
N GLU A 93 -8.69 -22.24 -9.72
CA GLU A 93 -8.46 -20.96 -10.38
C GLU A 93 -8.74 -19.84 -9.40
N LEU A 94 -7.89 -18.81 -9.39
CA LEU A 94 -8.19 -17.53 -8.75
C LEU A 94 -8.69 -16.58 -9.82
N SER A 95 -9.84 -15.95 -9.61
CA SER A 95 -10.40 -14.97 -10.53
C SER A 95 -11.09 -13.79 -9.84
N PHE A 96 -11.12 -12.64 -10.52
CA PHE A 96 -11.81 -11.42 -10.06
C PHE A 96 -12.03 -10.45 -11.24
N VAL A 97 -12.80 -9.39 -10.99
CA VAL A 97 -13.07 -8.32 -11.98
C VAL A 97 -12.85 -6.97 -11.32
N ILE A 98 -12.17 -6.05 -12.00
CA ILE A 98 -12.14 -4.63 -11.62
C ILE A 98 -13.31 -3.93 -12.29
N ARG A 99 -14.08 -3.14 -11.52
CA ARG A 99 -15.24 -2.39 -12.00
C ARG A 99 -15.02 -0.90 -11.85
N ASP A 100 -15.54 -0.13 -12.79
CA ASP A 100 -15.60 1.34 -12.70
C ASP A 100 -16.74 1.82 -11.77
N ALA A 101 -16.89 3.13 -11.64
CA ALA A 101 -17.91 3.77 -10.81
C ALA A 101 -19.35 3.48 -11.28
N ALA A 102 -19.55 3.09 -12.53
CA ALA A 102 -20.83 2.64 -13.07
C ALA A 102 -21.08 1.13 -12.83
N GLY A 103 -20.11 0.42 -12.28
CA GLY A 103 -20.16 -1.02 -12.06
C GLY A 103 -19.79 -1.85 -13.29
N THR A 104 -19.31 -1.23 -14.36
CA THR A 104 -18.92 -1.89 -15.61
C THR A 104 -17.52 -2.50 -15.46
N PRO A 105 -17.27 -3.73 -15.94
CA PRO A 105 -15.91 -4.28 -15.97
C PRO A 105 -14.95 -3.38 -16.73
N VAL A 106 -13.79 -3.10 -16.15
CA VAL A 106 -12.72 -2.35 -16.82
C VAL A 106 -12.04 -3.27 -17.83
N THR A 107 -12.02 -2.86 -19.09
CA THR A 107 -11.48 -3.64 -20.22
C THR A 107 -10.38 -2.91 -21.00
N SER A 108 -9.79 -1.85 -20.43
CA SER A 108 -8.60 -1.21 -21.01
C SER A 108 -7.63 -0.80 -19.91
N TYR A 109 -6.38 -1.26 -20.02
CA TYR A 109 -5.31 -1.03 -19.04
C TYR A 109 -4.03 -0.67 -19.77
N GLU A 110 -3.20 0.11 -19.11
CA GLU A 110 -1.84 0.42 -19.55
C GLU A 110 -0.87 -0.67 -19.07
N ASN A 111 0.24 -0.84 -19.77
CA ASN A 111 1.33 -1.67 -19.27
C ASN A 111 2.21 -0.82 -18.35
N ALA A 112 2.36 -1.25 -17.10
CA ALA A 112 3.37 -0.78 -16.16
C ALA A 112 4.27 -1.96 -15.82
N HIS A 113 5.59 -1.77 -15.77
CA HIS A 113 6.53 -2.85 -15.43
C HIS A 113 6.35 -4.10 -16.31
N GLY A 114 6.01 -3.89 -17.59
CA GLY A 114 5.77 -4.95 -18.58
C GLY A 114 4.46 -5.73 -18.44
N LYS A 115 3.56 -5.36 -17.51
CA LYS A 115 2.29 -6.05 -17.24
C LYS A 115 1.14 -5.06 -17.11
N GLN A 116 -0.07 -5.52 -17.38
CA GLN A 116 -1.28 -4.70 -17.20
C GLN A 116 -1.79 -4.68 -15.76
N LEU A 117 -1.47 -5.72 -14.99
CA LEU A 117 -1.89 -5.88 -13.61
C LEU A 117 -0.87 -6.72 -12.84
N HIS A 118 -0.48 -6.23 -11.67
CA HIS A 118 0.28 -6.97 -10.68
C HIS A 118 -0.68 -7.47 -9.59
N LEU A 119 -0.72 -8.79 -9.42
CA LEU A 119 -1.50 -9.42 -8.37
C LEU A 119 -0.54 -9.87 -7.27
N ILE A 120 -0.68 -9.24 -6.12
CA ILE A 120 0.15 -9.55 -4.94
C ILE A 120 -0.74 -10.23 -3.92
N VAL A 121 -0.26 -11.34 -3.38
CA VAL A 121 -1.01 -12.12 -2.39
C VAL A 121 -0.11 -12.39 -1.20
N VAL A 122 -0.56 -12.06 -0.01
CA VAL A 122 0.21 -12.23 1.22
C VAL A 122 -0.72 -12.63 2.37
N ARG A 123 -0.27 -13.50 3.26
CA ARG A 123 -1.03 -13.85 4.45
C ARG A 123 -0.99 -12.71 5.46
N SER A 124 -2.00 -12.61 6.30
CA SER A 124 -2.10 -11.61 7.40
C SER A 124 -0.91 -11.60 8.36
N ASP A 125 -0.14 -12.69 8.43
CA ASP A 125 1.10 -12.76 9.22
C ASP A 125 2.37 -12.46 8.41
N GLY A 126 2.24 -11.96 7.17
CA GLY A 126 3.35 -11.66 6.28
C GLY A 126 3.89 -12.85 5.47
N SER A 127 3.51 -14.08 5.79
CA SER A 127 4.05 -15.24 5.07
C SER A 127 3.27 -15.55 3.80
N GLY A 128 3.84 -16.40 2.93
CA GLY A 128 3.16 -16.87 1.72
C GLY A 128 2.94 -15.77 0.67
N TYR A 129 3.84 -14.78 0.64
CA TYR A 129 3.90 -13.76 -0.41
C TYR A 129 4.03 -14.42 -1.78
N ARG A 130 3.22 -13.94 -2.73
CA ARG A 130 3.31 -14.28 -4.15
C ARG A 130 3.04 -13.04 -4.97
N HIS A 131 3.86 -12.81 -5.98
CA HIS A 131 3.68 -11.79 -7.00
C HIS A 131 3.44 -12.46 -8.35
N VAL A 132 2.23 -12.33 -8.86
CA VAL A 132 1.79 -13.03 -10.07
C VAL A 132 1.02 -12.10 -10.98
N HIS A 133 0.86 -12.51 -12.23
CA HIS A 133 0.27 -11.68 -13.28
C HIS A 133 -0.85 -12.48 -13.95
N PRO A 134 -2.11 -12.34 -13.49
CA PRO A 134 -3.24 -13.02 -14.13
C PRO A 134 -3.42 -12.56 -15.57
N GLU A 135 -4.08 -13.40 -16.36
CA GLU A 135 -4.52 -13.04 -17.70
C GLU A 135 -5.95 -12.51 -17.66
N ARG A 136 -6.23 -11.52 -18.50
CA ARG A 136 -7.55 -10.93 -18.60
C ARG A 136 -8.30 -11.45 -19.82
N ASP A 137 -9.51 -11.93 -19.59
CA ASP A 137 -10.48 -12.13 -20.66
C ASP A 137 -10.97 -10.76 -21.18
N GLU A 138 -10.66 -10.43 -22.44
CA GLU A 138 -10.95 -9.12 -23.03
C GLU A 138 -12.46 -8.82 -23.19
N HIS A 139 -13.30 -9.86 -23.23
CA HIS A 139 -14.73 -9.70 -23.44
C HIS A 139 -15.48 -9.42 -22.13
N THR A 140 -15.08 -10.10 -21.05
CA THR A 140 -15.72 -10.04 -19.74
C THR A 140 -15.00 -9.11 -18.76
N GLY A 141 -13.71 -8.82 -18.99
CA GLY A 141 -12.85 -8.09 -18.07
C GLY A 141 -12.40 -8.92 -16.86
N THR A 142 -12.59 -10.24 -16.90
CA THR A 142 -12.21 -11.15 -15.81
C THR A 142 -10.72 -11.44 -15.84
N TRP A 143 -10.05 -11.20 -14.72
CA TRP A 143 -8.68 -11.62 -14.48
C TRP A 143 -8.68 -13.02 -13.88
N SER A 144 -7.82 -13.92 -14.37
CA SER A 144 -7.74 -15.28 -13.87
C SER A 144 -6.34 -15.89 -13.99
N LEU A 145 -6.04 -16.86 -13.13
CA LEU A 145 -4.86 -17.73 -13.22
C LEU A 145 -5.08 -19.05 -12.46
N PRO A 146 -4.40 -20.15 -12.85
CA PRO A 146 -4.34 -21.35 -12.03
C PRO A 146 -3.78 -21.03 -10.63
N TRP A 147 -4.43 -21.56 -9.59
CA TRP A 147 -4.09 -21.22 -8.22
C TRP A 147 -4.22 -22.41 -7.27
N THR A 148 -3.36 -22.41 -6.25
CA THR A 148 -3.42 -23.33 -5.10
C THR A 148 -2.91 -22.55 -3.89
N TRP A 149 -3.57 -22.70 -2.75
CA TRP A 149 -3.10 -22.12 -1.49
C TRP A 149 -2.16 -23.09 -0.79
N ASP A 150 -0.94 -22.69 -0.49
CA ASP A 150 0.04 -23.57 0.17
C ASP A 150 -0.28 -23.78 1.66
N ALA A 151 -1.01 -22.84 2.27
CA ALA A 151 -1.36 -22.88 3.68
C ALA A 151 -2.71 -22.23 3.95
N ALA A 152 -3.32 -22.61 5.07
CA ALA A 152 -4.53 -21.96 5.58
C ALA A 152 -4.22 -20.58 6.17
N GLY A 153 -5.26 -19.75 6.30
CA GLY A 153 -5.22 -18.43 6.92
C GLY A 153 -6.01 -17.37 6.16
N THR A 154 -5.93 -16.13 6.62
CA THR A 154 -6.48 -14.98 5.91
C THR A 154 -5.39 -14.33 5.07
N TYR A 155 -5.64 -14.19 3.78
CA TYR A 155 -4.75 -13.55 2.81
C TYR A 155 -5.34 -12.21 2.37
N ARG A 156 -4.48 -11.21 2.17
CA ARG A 156 -4.82 -10.01 1.42
C ARG A 156 -4.33 -10.20 -0.02
N VAL A 157 -5.19 -9.87 -0.98
CA VAL A 157 -4.97 -9.92 -2.42
C VAL A 157 -5.05 -8.49 -2.93
N TYR A 158 -3.96 -7.98 -3.51
CA TYR A 158 -3.89 -6.65 -4.12
C TYR A 158 -3.94 -6.76 -5.62
N ALA A 159 -4.70 -5.87 -6.26
CA ALA A 159 -4.61 -5.59 -7.67
C ALA A 159 -4.02 -4.20 -7.84
N ASP A 160 -2.80 -4.14 -8.37
CA ASP A 160 -2.13 -2.90 -8.74
C ASP A 160 -2.14 -2.75 -10.27
N PHE A 161 -2.75 -1.66 -10.75
CA PHE A 161 -3.01 -1.46 -12.17
C PHE A 161 -3.17 0.01 -12.53
N THR A 162 -3.05 0.30 -13.82
CA THR A 162 -3.39 1.61 -14.40
C THR A 162 -4.42 1.39 -15.49
N ALA A 163 -5.63 1.91 -15.31
CA ALA A 163 -6.62 1.94 -16.40
C ALA A 163 -6.18 2.96 -17.46
N THR A 164 -6.50 2.73 -18.74
CA THR A 164 -6.07 3.62 -19.83
C THR A 164 -6.53 5.07 -19.60
N GLY A 165 -5.57 6.00 -19.57
CA GLY A 165 -5.81 7.42 -19.31
C GLY A 165 -6.13 7.75 -17.85
N GLY A 166 -5.99 6.79 -16.94
CA GLY A 166 -6.10 6.97 -15.50
C GLY A 166 -4.74 7.14 -14.82
N THR A 167 -4.76 7.19 -13.49
CA THR A 167 -3.55 7.12 -12.65
C THR A 167 -3.38 5.72 -12.07
N PRO A 168 -2.19 5.35 -11.56
CA PRO A 168 -2.00 4.08 -10.86
C PRO A 168 -2.98 3.93 -9.69
N VAL A 169 -3.50 2.72 -9.49
CA VAL A 169 -4.45 2.37 -8.42
C VAL A 169 -4.11 1.01 -7.85
N THR A 170 -3.99 0.94 -6.52
CA THR A 170 -3.87 -0.31 -5.78
C THR A 170 -5.13 -0.57 -4.96
N LEU A 171 -5.89 -1.60 -5.32
CA LEU A 171 -7.07 -2.07 -4.59
C LEU A 171 -6.75 -3.39 -3.90
N SER A 172 -7.48 -3.73 -2.84
CA SER A 172 -7.33 -5.06 -2.25
C SER A 172 -8.60 -5.64 -1.65
N ARG A 173 -8.59 -6.97 -1.50
CA ARG A 173 -9.57 -7.75 -0.76
C ARG A 173 -8.90 -8.77 0.12
N THR A 174 -9.65 -9.28 1.10
CA THR A 174 -9.23 -10.41 1.91
C THR A 174 -9.93 -11.70 1.47
N VAL A 175 -9.20 -12.81 1.52
CA VAL A 175 -9.68 -14.16 1.22
C VAL A 175 -9.36 -15.04 2.43
N GLY A 176 -10.34 -15.81 2.89
CA GLY A 176 -10.15 -16.82 3.93
C GLY A 176 -9.89 -18.18 3.30
N VAL A 177 -8.87 -18.87 3.77
CA VAL A 177 -8.49 -20.22 3.32
C VAL A 177 -8.58 -21.16 4.51
N ALA A 178 -9.46 -22.16 4.40
CA ALA A 178 -9.67 -23.20 5.38
C ALA A 178 -8.48 -24.17 5.45
N GLY A 179 -8.32 -24.77 6.64
CA GLY A 179 -7.27 -25.73 6.96
C GLY A 179 -6.64 -25.43 8.32
N VAL A 180 -5.54 -26.11 8.63
CA VAL A 180 -4.82 -25.91 9.89
C VAL A 180 -3.97 -24.64 9.81
N PHE A 181 -4.38 -23.59 10.52
CA PHE A 181 -3.62 -22.36 10.59
C PHE A 181 -2.44 -22.48 11.56
N GLN A 182 -1.23 -22.25 11.05
CA GLN A 182 -0.01 -22.11 11.83
C GLN A 182 0.58 -20.70 11.59
N PRO A 183 0.40 -19.76 12.54
CA PRO A 183 0.90 -18.40 12.39
C PRO A 183 2.43 -18.36 12.41
N ARG A 184 3.00 -17.54 11.54
CA ARG A 184 4.45 -17.29 11.44
C ARG A 184 4.71 -15.77 11.37
N PRO A 185 4.31 -14.99 12.39
CA PRO A 185 4.55 -13.55 12.37
C PRO A 185 6.06 -13.28 12.47
N PRO A 186 6.53 -12.14 11.93
CA PRO A 186 7.87 -11.64 12.18
C PRO A 186 8.18 -11.54 13.67
N THR A 187 9.39 -11.95 14.07
CA THR A 187 9.82 -11.89 15.48
C THR A 187 10.80 -10.76 15.77
N GLY A 188 11.35 -10.13 14.73
CA GLY A 188 12.28 -9.02 14.80
C GLY A 188 12.65 -8.52 13.40
N THR A 189 13.56 -7.55 13.34
CA THR A 189 14.17 -7.08 12.09
C THR A 189 14.97 -8.19 11.44
N GLU A 190 14.88 -8.30 10.12
CA GLU A 190 15.61 -9.25 9.30
C GLU A 190 16.04 -8.54 8.01
N SER A 191 17.28 -8.06 7.98
CA SER A 191 17.86 -7.33 6.85
C SER A 191 18.79 -8.18 5.98
N ARG A 192 18.98 -9.46 6.32
CA ARG A 192 19.75 -10.42 5.54
C ARG A 192 19.05 -11.75 5.53
N VAL A 193 18.81 -12.29 4.34
CA VAL A 193 18.04 -13.52 4.11
C VAL A 193 18.80 -14.43 3.15
N ALA A 194 18.72 -15.74 3.42
CA ALA A 194 19.17 -16.77 2.49
C ALA A 194 17.95 -17.34 1.75
N VAL A 195 17.96 -17.29 0.42
CA VAL A 195 16.88 -17.82 -0.44
C VAL A 195 17.47 -18.52 -1.66
N ASP A 196 17.06 -19.76 -1.92
CA ASP A 196 17.45 -20.53 -3.11
C ASP A 196 18.96 -20.56 -3.41
N GLY A 197 19.79 -20.52 -2.36
CA GLY A 197 21.26 -20.51 -2.47
C GLY A 197 21.89 -19.12 -2.63
N PHE A 198 21.10 -18.05 -2.60
CA PHE A 198 21.56 -16.67 -2.56
C PHE A 198 21.54 -16.12 -1.13
N ASP A 199 22.55 -15.31 -0.83
CA ASP A 199 22.60 -14.42 0.31
C ASP A 199 22.20 -13.02 -0.17
N VAL A 200 21.04 -12.53 0.28
CA VAL A 200 20.54 -11.20 -0.06
C VAL A 200 20.51 -10.34 1.19
N SER A 201 21.03 -9.12 1.10
CA SER A 201 20.96 -8.14 2.18
C SER A 201 20.33 -6.84 1.72
N ILE A 202 19.65 -6.16 2.63
CA ILE A 202 19.10 -4.82 2.42
C ILE A 202 19.67 -3.88 3.47
N THR A 203 20.13 -2.73 3.02
CA THR A 203 20.70 -1.67 3.86
C THR A 203 19.99 -0.35 3.59
N GLY A 204 20.10 0.58 4.54
CA GLY A 204 19.32 1.81 4.57
C GLY A 204 18.45 1.89 5.82
N ALA A 205 17.99 3.09 6.14
CA ALA A 205 17.14 3.34 7.30
C ALA A 205 15.81 3.92 6.80
N LEU A 206 14.70 3.26 7.16
CA LEU A 206 13.37 3.77 6.88
C LEU A 206 13.04 4.87 7.89
N VAL A 207 12.62 6.03 7.37
CA VAL A 207 12.17 7.16 8.20
C VAL A 207 10.73 7.48 7.85
N ALA A 208 9.88 7.48 8.86
CA ALA A 208 8.46 7.80 8.72
C ALA A 208 8.27 9.22 8.14
N GLY A 209 7.35 9.36 7.19
CA GLY A 209 7.07 10.64 6.54
C GLY A 209 8.11 11.08 5.50
N ALA A 210 9.16 10.30 5.25
CA ALA A 210 10.24 10.67 4.35
C ALA A 210 10.53 9.59 3.30
N ALA A 211 11.03 10.03 2.15
CA ALA A 211 11.65 9.14 1.17
C ALA A 211 12.97 8.62 1.73
N SER A 212 13.12 7.31 1.77
CA SER A 212 14.29 6.60 2.27
C SER A 212 14.91 5.78 1.15
N GLU A 213 16.24 5.81 1.03
CA GLU A 213 16.97 4.97 0.09
C GLU A 213 17.26 3.61 0.74
N LEU A 214 17.00 2.54 0.00
CA LEU A 214 17.30 1.16 0.38
C LEU A 214 18.20 0.54 -0.68
N THR A 215 19.35 0.01 -0.28
CA THR A 215 20.27 -0.70 -1.17
C THR A 215 20.22 -2.18 -0.88
N VAL A 216 19.83 -2.95 -1.89
CA VAL A 216 19.83 -4.40 -1.87
C VAL A 216 21.12 -4.90 -2.51
N GLU A 217 21.81 -5.83 -1.87
CA GLU A 217 22.96 -6.55 -2.43
C GLU A 217 22.63 -8.05 -2.54
N VAL A 218 22.92 -8.64 -3.72
CA VAL A 218 22.73 -10.08 -3.99
C VAL A 218 24.10 -10.75 -4.14
N SER A 219 24.31 -11.84 -3.42
CA SER A 219 25.52 -12.67 -3.53
C SER A 219 25.17 -14.17 -3.55
N ARG A 220 26.06 -14.99 -4.10
CA ARG A 220 25.95 -16.45 -4.12
C ARG A 220 27.31 -17.03 -3.71
N ASP A 221 27.33 -17.88 -2.69
CA ASP A 221 28.56 -18.48 -2.13
C ASP A 221 29.65 -17.45 -1.77
N GLY A 222 29.23 -16.27 -1.28
CA GLY A 222 30.12 -15.16 -0.93
C GLY A 222 30.68 -14.37 -2.13
N VAL A 223 30.24 -14.67 -3.35
CA VAL A 223 30.59 -13.91 -4.56
C VAL A 223 29.42 -12.99 -4.93
N PRO A 224 29.65 -11.67 -5.10
CA PRO A 224 28.60 -10.75 -5.53
C PRO A 224 28.05 -11.11 -6.91
N VAL A 225 26.72 -11.11 -7.07
CA VAL A 225 26.05 -11.44 -8.33
C VAL A 225 25.99 -10.21 -9.21
N THR A 226 26.79 -10.17 -10.28
CA THR A 226 26.80 -9.07 -11.26
C THR A 226 26.04 -9.42 -12.55
N THR A 227 25.15 -10.40 -12.47
CA THR A 227 24.38 -10.94 -13.59
C THR A 227 22.89 -10.95 -13.28
N LEU A 228 22.41 -9.97 -12.51
CA LEU A 228 20.97 -9.78 -12.30
C LEU A 228 20.33 -9.47 -13.64
N GLU A 229 19.28 -10.21 -13.97
CA GLU A 229 18.55 -10.05 -15.22
C GLU A 229 17.32 -9.14 -15.03
N PRO A 230 16.90 -8.43 -16.08
CA PRO A 230 15.66 -7.67 -16.07
C PRO A 230 14.44 -8.54 -15.74
N TYR A 231 13.68 -8.12 -14.74
CA TYR A 231 12.37 -8.67 -14.40
C TYR A 231 11.40 -7.52 -14.15
N LEU A 232 10.28 -7.51 -14.88
CA LEU A 232 9.25 -6.46 -14.78
C LEU A 232 9.81 -5.04 -15.01
N GLY A 233 10.71 -4.88 -15.98
CA GLY A 233 11.27 -3.57 -16.34
C GLY A 233 12.26 -2.99 -15.31
N ALA A 234 12.82 -3.81 -14.42
CA ALA A 234 13.88 -3.43 -13.50
C ALA A 234 14.81 -4.62 -13.20
N PHE A 235 15.95 -4.39 -12.55
CA PHE A 235 16.84 -5.48 -12.08
C PHE A 235 16.43 -6.07 -10.73
N GLY A 236 15.36 -5.54 -10.14
CA GLY A 236 14.70 -6.06 -8.96
C GLY A 236 13.38 -5.32 -8.74
N HIS A 237 12.39 -6.01 -8.20
CA HIS A 237 11.08 -5.44 -7.89
C HIS A 237 10.80 -5.60 -6.40
N LEU A 238 10.64 -4.48 -5.68
CA LEU A 238 10.51 -4.46 -4.24
C LEU A 238 9.11 -4.02 -3.83
N VAL A 239 8.39 -4.88 -3.13
CA VAL A 239 7.09 -4.58 -2.52
C VAL A 239 7.28 -4.39 -1.03
N ALA A 240 6.79 -3.30 -0.46
CA ALA A 240 6.81 -3.05 0.97
C ALA A 240 5.39 -2.95 1.53
N LEU A 241 5.12 -3.63 2.65
CA LEU A 241 3.82 -3.68 3.30
C LEU A 241 3.94 -3.32 4.78
N ARG A 242 3.06 -2.47 5.30
CA ARG A 242 3.03 -2.17 6.75
C ARG A 242 2.54 -3.38 7.55
N GLU A 243 3.25 -3.75 8.61
CA GLU A 243 2.78 -4.81 9.50
C GLU A 243 1.45 -4.43 10.18
N GLY A 244 0.55 -5.41 10.30
CA GLY A 244 -0.76 -5.23 10.94
C GLY A 244 -1.89 -5.08 9.93
N ASP A 245 -1.95 -3.95 9.22
CA ASP A 245 -3.01 -3.71 8.22
C ASP A 245 -2.64 -4.10 6.80
N LEU A 246 -1.34 -4.33 6.56
CA LEU A 246 -0.76 -4.61 5.26
C LEU A 246 -1.06 -3.48 4.27
N ALA A 247 -0.94 -2.23 4.70
CA ALA A 247 -0.95 -1.11 3.77
C ALA A 247 0.17 -1.25 2.74
N TYR A 248 -0.16 -0.99 1.48
CA TYR A 248 0.76 -1.10 0.36
C TYR A 248 1.60 0.18 0.23
N LEU A 249 2.90 0.05 0.02
CA LEU A 249 3.80 1.19 -0.07
C LEU A 249 4.31 1.38 -1.49
N HIS A 250 4.48 2.64 -1.83
CA HIS A 250 5.14 3.00 -3.07
C HIS A 250 6.66 2.81 -2.93
N VAL A 251 7.21 2.02 -3.84
CA VAL A 251 8.64 1.74 -3.91
C VAL A 251 9.06 1.86 -5.37
N HIS A 252 10.15 2.57 -5.63
CA HIS A 252 10.72 2.71 -6.95
C HIS A 252 12.13 2.17 -6.99
N ALA A 253 12.42 1.31 -7.97
CA ALA A 253 13.79 0.99 -8.32
C ALA A 253 14.47 2.21 -8.97
N HIS A 254 15.75 2.40 -8.69
CA HIS A 254 16.59 3.39 -9.36
C HIS A 254 17.14 2.81 -10.67
N GLY A 255 17.52 3.72 -11.58
CA GLY A 255 18.10 3.39 -12.87
C GLY A 255 17.11 3.50 -14.03
N ASP A 256 17.65 3.45 -15.25
CA ASP A 256 16.85 3.40 -16.46
C ASP A 256 16.21 2.01 -16.63
N GLU A 257 15.06 1.95 -17.32
CA GLU A 257 14.42 0.68 -17.67
C GLU A 257 15.38 -0.15 -18.54
N PRO A 258 15.75 -1.37 -18.13
CA PRO A 258 16.73 -2.19 -18.83
C PRO A 258 16.15 -2.85 -20.07
N ALA A 259 17.00 -3.08 -21.07
CA ALA A 259 16.66 -3.82 -22.28
C ALA A 259 16.86 -5.33 -22.08
N PRO A 260 16.16 -6.18 -22.87
CA PRO A 260 16.40 -7.62 -22.84
C PRO A 260 17.87 -7.98 -23.12
N GLY A 261 18.49 -8.72 -22.20
CA GLY A 261 19.89 -9.14 -22.28
C GLY A 261 20.88 -8.25 -21.53
N ASP A 262 20.43 -7.11 -21.00
CA ASP A 262 21.22 -6.32 -20.05
C ASP A 262 21.41 -7.09 -18.75
N VAL A 263 22.48 -6.77 -18.02
CA VAL A 263 22.74 -7.30 -16.69
C VAL A 263 23.20 -6.19 -15.74
N ALA A 264 22.89 -6.35 -14.46
CA ALA A 264 23.33 -5.44 -13.40
C ALA A 264 23.77 -6.18 -12.14
N GLY A 265 24.05 -5.41 -11.09
CA GLY A 265 24.46 -5.89 -9.78
C GLY A 265 25.89 -5.51 -9.41
N PRO A 266 26.32 -5.82 -8.17
CA PRO A 266 25.57 -6.63 -7.20
C PRO A 266 24.48 -5.86 -6.44
N GLU A 267 24.43 -4.55 -6.62
CA GLU A 267 23.50 -3.67 -5.92
C GLU A 267 22.31 -3.27 -6.80
N VAL A 268 21.13 -3.20 -6.16
CA VAL A 268 19.93 -2.56 -6.71
C VAL A 268 19.42 -1.58 -5.67
N VAL A 269 19.24 -0.32 -6.08
CA VAL A 269 18.83 0.76 -5.18
C VAL A 269 17.35 1.06 -5.36
N PHE A 270 16.66 1.30 -4.26
CA PHE A 270 15.24 1.63 -4.23
C PHE A 270 15.01 2.89 -3.41
N THR A 271 13.98 3.66 -3.76
CA THR A 271 13.39 4.65 -2.87
C THR A 271 12.06 4.12 -2.35
N ALA A 272 11.90 4.11 -1.02
CA ALA A 272 10.67 3.74 -0.33
C ALA A 272 10.17 4.90 0.54
N GLN A 273 8.87 5.12 0.57
CA GLN A 273 8.23 6.11 1.44
C GLN A 273 7.33 5.41 2.45
N THR A 274 7.69 5.49 3.73
CA THR A 274 6.91 4.91 4.82
C THR A 274 6.05 5.98 5.48
N PRO A 275 4.70 5.84 5.52
CA PRO A 275 3.83 6.88 6.07
C PRO A 275 3.94 7.05 7.59
N THR A 276 4.37 6.01 8.31
CA THR A 276 4.34 5.95 9.77
C THR A 276 5.58 5.27 10.32
N ALA A 277 5.95 5.55 11.56
CA ALA A 277 6.91 4.72 12.26
C ALA A 277 6.28 3.34 12.54
N GLY A 278 7.10 2.29 12.57
CA GLY A 278 6.63 0.93 12.79
C GLY A 278 7.27 -0.08 11.85
N ARG A 279 6.77 -1.31 11.86
CA ARG A 279 7.36 -2.41 11.11
C ARG A 279 6.81 -2.52 9.69
N TYR A 280 7.70 -2.87 8.77
CA TYR A 280 7.42 -3.10 7.36
C TYR A 280 7.97 -4.46 6.92
N LEU A 281 7.19 -5.14 6.09
CA LEU A 281 7.51 -6.41 5.46
C LEU A 281 7.85 -6.15 4.00
N LEU A 282 9.07 -6.46 3.58
CA LEU A 282 9.55 -6.15 2.25
C LEU A 282 9.82 -7.44 1.48
N TYR A 283 9.44 -7.49 0.22
CA TYR A 283 9.60 -8.66 -0.65
C TYR A 283 10.28 -8.21 -1.94
N LEU A 284 11.50 -8.68 -2.15
CA LEU A 284 12.28 -8.43 -3.35
C LEU A 284 12.17 -9.61 -4.28
N ASP A 285 11.58 -9.40 -5.45
CA ASP A 285 11.73 -10.28 -6.60
C ASP A 285 12.98 -9.88 -7.39
N PHE A 286 13.89 -10.82 -7.63
CA PHE A 286 15.07 -10.64 -8.47
C PHE A 286 15.26 -11.86 -9.36
N GLN A 287 15.87 -11.66 -10.53
CA GLN A 287 16.03 -12.73 -11.52
C GLN A 287 17.51 -13.02 -11.80
N VAL A 288 17.85 -14.31 -11.78
CA VAL A 288 19.18 -14.83 -12.13
C VAL A 288 18.98 -16.13 -12.91
N GLU A 289 19.72 -16.30 -14.01
CA GLU A 289 19.70 -17.53 -14.82
C GLU A 289 18.28 -17.93 -15.29
N GLY A 290 17.44 -16.95 -15.61
CA GLY A 290 16.06 -17.13 -16.06
C GLY A 290 15.07 -17.49 -14.96
N THR A 291 15.49 -17.51 -13.69
CA THR A 291 14.65 -17.88 -12.55
C THR A 291 14.44 -16.69 -11.62
N VAL A 292 13.18 -16.45 -11.25
CA VAL A 292 12.80 -15.41 -10.29
C VAL A 292 12.88 -15.98 -8.89
N HIS A 293 13.49 -15.23 -7.98
CA HIS A 293 13.64 -15.53 -6.57
C HIS A 293 13.05 -14.41 -5.73
N THR A 294 12.46 -14.75 -4.59
CA THR A 294 11.85 -13.76 -3.69
C THR A 294 12.53 -13.76 -2.32
N ALA A 295 13.24 -12.69 -1.99
CA ALA A 295 13.78 -12.47 -0.64
C ALA A 295 12.80 -11.65 0.21
N ALA A 296 12.49 -12.12 1.43
CA ALA A 296 11.57 -11.45 2.34
C ALA A 296 12.34 -10.84 3.52
N PHE A 297 12.25 -9.53 3.70
CA PHE A 297 12.90 -8.77 4.77
C PHE A 297 11.88 -8.21 5.76
N VAL A 298 12.36 -7.86 6.94
CA VAL A 298 11.59 -7.16 7.96
C VAL A 298 12.40 -5.96 8.42
N LEU A 299 11.92 -4.76 8.17
CA LEU A 299 12.58 -3.51 8.57
C LEU A 299 11.63 -2.69 9.45
N ASP A 300 12.20 -1.92 10.37
CA ASP A 300 11.44 -0.97 11.18
C ASP A 300 11.74 0.45 10.66
N ALA A 301 10.68 1.27 10.49
CA ALA A 301 10.78 2.68 10.22
C ALA A 301 10.78 3.46 11.52
N GLU A 302 11.76 4.35 11.68
CA GLU A 302 11.88 5.21 12.83
C GLU A 302 10.99 6.45 12.69
N ALA A 303 10.56 7.01 13.82
CA ALA A 303 9.93 8.33 13.80
C ALA A 303 10.95 9.38 13.33
N PRO A 304 10.52 10.48 12.70
CA PRO A 304 11.42 11.59 12.41
C PRO A 304 12.10 12.01 13.71
N ALA A 305 13.41 12.19 13.69
CA ALA A 305 14.08 12.79 14.84
C ALA A 305 13.48 14.18 15.07
N ASP A 306 12.78 14.37 16.19
CA ASP A 306 12.34 15.70 16.61
C ASP A 306 13.59 16.57 16.61
N GLY A 307 13.57 17.64 15.81
CA GLY A 307 14.62 18.64 15.78
C GLY A 307 14.77 19.21 17.19
N SER A 308 15.70 18.64 17.96
CA SER A 308 16.16 19.18 19.23
C SER A 308 16.57 20.61 18.96
N SER A 309 15.70 21.56 19.30
CA SER A 309 16.05 22.97 19.41
C SER A 309 16.99 23.10 20.62
N THR A 310 18.24 22.68 20.45
CA THR A 310 19.35 23.19 21.26
C THR A 310 19.61 24.62 20.81
N GLY A 311 18.69 25.50 21.17
CA GLY A 311 18.98 26.92 21.33
C GLY A 311 19.50 27.10 22.75
N THR A 312 20.80 26.88 22.90
CA THR A 312 21.60 27.29 24.07
C THR A 312 21.31 28.74 24.42
N GLY A 313 21.24 29.01 25.73
CA GLY A 313 21.06 30.36 26.23
C GLY A 313 22.26 31.25 25.93
N GLU A 314 21.95 32.52 25.72
CA GLU A 314 22.85 33.64 25.96
C GLU A 314 22.03 34.68 26.75
N ASP A 315 22.18 34.60 28.06
CA ASP A 315 22.05 35.74 28.95
C ASP A 315 23.26 36.64 28.70
N GLU A 316 23.10 37.77 27.99
CA GLU A 316 23.98 38.94 28.13
C GLU A 316 23.18 40.24 28.05
N HIS A 317 23.00 40.85 29.23
CA HIS A 317 23.13 42.28 29.57
C HIS A 317 23.51 43.26 28.44
N ASP A 318 22.77 44.36 28.23
CA ASP A 318 23.03 45.67 28.88
C ASP A 318 22.20 46.84 28.28
N GLU A 319 21.84 47.74 29.20
CA GLU A 319 21.64 49.21 29.12
C GLU A 319 20.98 49.88 27.89
N HIS A 320 19.79 50.47 28.11
CA HIS A 320 19.59 51.92 28.26
C HIS A 320 18.16 52.30 28.67
#